data_AF-A0A442M2X6-F1
#
_entry.id   AF-A0A442M2X6-F1
#
_cell.length_a   1.000
_cell.length_b   1.000
_cell.length_c   1.000
_cell.angle_alpha   90.00
_cell.angle_beta   90.00
_cell.angle_gamma   90.00
#
_symmetry.space_group_name_H-M   'P 1'
#
loop_
_entity.id
_entity.type
_entity.pdbx_description
1 polymer ?
#
loop_
_entity_poly.entity_id
_entity_poly.type
_entity_poly.pdbx_seq_one_letter_code
_entity_poly.pdbx_strand_id
1 'polypeptide(L)'
;MAEDENRDKHRQRVFKGATILTGMTRSEVTCTVRNMHDGGAELKVSIDARVPDEFLLYVPTDGIAYNAVVRWRREDRIGVMFTGTEPKPHWHYG
;
A
#
# COMPACT_ATOMS: atom_id res chain seq x y z
N MET A 1 23.07 31.94 6.24
CA MET A 1 22.10 31.38 7.20
C MET A 1 21.17 30.51 6.36
N ALA A 2 21.31 29.20 6.48
CA ALA A 2 20.57 28.22 5.69
C ALA A 2 19.47 27.67 6.60
N GLU A 3 18.25 28.18 6.42
CA GLU A 3 17.05 27.72 7.11
C GLU A 3 16.00 27.48 6.04
N ASP A 4 15.75 26.22 5.75
CA ASP A 4 14.58 25.53 6.27
C ASP A 4 14.55 24.20 5.54
N GLU A 5 14.89 23.14 6.28
CA GLU A 5 14.60 21.77 5.93
C GLU A 5 13.09 21.65 5.82
N ASN A 6 12.56 22.05 4.67
CA ASN A 6 11.17 21.85 4.31
C ASN A 6 11.01 20.35 4.10
N ARG A 7 10.85 19.69 5.24
CA ARG A 7 10.27 18.38 5.51
C ARG A 7 8.83 18.42 5.01
N ASP A 8 8.69 18.70 3.72
CA ASP A 8 7.48 18.61 2.95
C ASP A 8 7.27 17.13 2.72
N LYS A 9 6.76 16.52 3.80
CA LYS A 9 5.90 15.36 3.71
C LYS A 9 4.78 15.77 2.77
N HIS A 10 5.03 15.64 1.47
CA HIS A 10 4.08 15.70 0.37
C HIS A 10 3.02 14.63 0.66
N ARG A 11 2.11 14.92 1.59
CA ARG A 11 0.88 14.20 1.83
C ARG A 11 -0.03 14.57 0.67
N GLN A 12 0.35 14.09 -0.51
CA GLN A 12 -0.46 14.09 -1.70
C GLN A 12 -1.68 13.23 -1.37
N ARG A 13 -2.77 13.91 -0.99
CA ARG A 13 -4.11 13.33 -0.84
C ARG A 13 -4.64 12.98 -2.23
N VAL A 14 -4.00 12.03 -2.88
CA VAL A 14 -4.57 11.34 -4.02
C VAL A 14 -5.20 10.07 -3.47
N PHE A 15 -6.47 9.82 -3.83
CA PHE A 15 -7.10 8.52 -3.69
C PHE A 15 -6.35 7.55 -4.60
N LYS A 16 -5.14 7.14 -4.20
CA LYS A 16 -4.32 6.20 -4.97
C LYS A 16 -5.06 4.88 -4.91
N GLY A 17 -5.65 4.49 -6.04
CA GLY A 17 -6.06 3.11 -6.24
C GLY A 17 -4.81 2.26 -6.10
N ALA A 18 -4.82 1.31 -5.18
CA ALA A 18 -3.75 0.36 -4.97
C ALA A 18 -4.32 -1.04 -5.03
N THR A 19 -3.50 -1.99 -5.45
CA THR A 19 -3.91 -3.38 -5.59
C THR A 19 -3.15 -4.21 -4.57
N ILE A 20 -3.89 -4.90 -3.71
CA ILE A 20 -3.33 -5.89 -2.81
C ILE A 20 -3.13 -7.17 -3.61
N LEU A 21 -1.89 -7.56 -3.80
CA LEU A 21 -1.47 -8.78 -4.50
C LEU A 21 -1.21 -9.86 -3.45
N THR A 22 -2.01 -10.92 -3.50
CA THR A 22 -1.84 -12.10 -2.64
C THR A 22 -1.17 -13.22 -3.44
N GLY A 23 0.14 -13.41 -3.24
CA GLY A 23 0.96 -14.33 -4.04
C GLY A 23 0.51 -15.80 -4.06
N MET A 24 -0.29 -16.23 -3.07
CA MET A 24 -0.73 -17.64 -2.97
C MET A 24 -1.98 -17.98 -3.80
N THR A 25 -2.80 -17.01 -4.24
CA THR A 25 -4.10 -17.33 -4.87
C THR A 25 -4.43 -16.46 -6.09
N ARG A 26 -3.50 -15.65 -6.60
CA ARG A 26 -3.80 -14.68 -7.68
C ARG A 26 -5.04 -13.85 -7.35
N SER A 27 -5.24 -13.58 -6.07
CA SER A 27 -6.32 -12.71 -5.59
C SER A 27 -5.78 -11.29 -5.55
N GLU A 28 -6.39 -10.45 -6.38
CA GLU A 28 -6.10 -9.03 -6.47
C GLU A 28 -7.26 -8.29 -5.85
N VAL A 29 -7.01 -7.61 -4.73
CA VAL A 29 -8.03 -6.80 -4.05
C VAL A 29 -7.75 -5.34 -4.33
N THR A 30 -8.71 -4.68 -4.99
CA THR A 30 -8.66 -3.23 -5.17
C THR A 30 -8.89 -2.54 -3.84
N CYS A 31 -7.98 -1.65 -3.47
CA CYS A 31 -8.05 -0.85 -2.26
C CYS A 31 -7.72 0.60 -2.58
N THR A 32 -8.03 1.49 -1.65
CA THR A 32 -7.69 2.90 -1.75
C THR A 32 -6.75 3.28 -0.62
N VAL A 33 -5.58 3.81 -0.97
CA VAL A 33 -4.65 4.34 0.03
C VAL A 33 -5.23 5.65 0.57
N ARG A 34 -5.57 5.69 1.86
CA ARG A 34 -6.09 6.87 2.57
C ARG A 34 -4.98 7.71 3.16
N ASN A 35 -3.94 7.05 3.67
CA ASN A 35 -2.72 7.69 4.15
C ASN A 35 -1.53 6.80 3.86
N MET A 36 -0.40 7.40 3.53
CA MET A 36 0.87 6.68 3.31
C MET A 36 2.00 7.49 3.93
N HIS A 37 2.91 6.79 4.57
CA HIS A 37 4.14 7.30 5.13
C HIS A 37 5.24 6.26 4.95
N ASP A 38 6.49 6.66 5.22
CA ASP A 38 7.67 5.82 4.98
C ASP A 38 7.58 4.43 5.66
N GLY A 39 7.08 4.39 6.90
CA GLY A 39 6.88 3.13 7.64
C GLY A 39 5.53 2.41 7.48
N GLY A 40 4.60 2.86 6.63
CA GLY A 40 3.26 2.25 6.59
C GLY A 40 2.16 3.06 5.89
N ALA A 41 0.96 2.49 5.86
CA ALA A 41 -0.20 3.09 5.23
C ALA A 41 -1.52 2.72 5.90
N GLU A 42 -2.50 3.60 5.75
CA GLU A 42 -3.91 3.29 5.97
C GLU A 42 -4.56 3.00 4.62
N LEU A 43 -5.16 1.83 4.48
CA LEU A 43 -5.88 1.41 3.28
C LEU A 43 -7.37 1.28 3.61
N LYS A 44 -8.20 1.68 2.67
CA LYS A 44 -9.63 1.40 2.65
C LYS A 44 -9.89 0.26 1.67
N VAL A 45 -10.46 -0.83 2.16
CA VAL A 45 -10.78 -2.05 1.42
C VAL A 45 -12.28 -2.30 1.49
N SER A 46 -12.82 -3.12 0.58
CA SER A 46 -14.20 -3.59 0.71
C SER A 46 -14.35 -4.44 1.98
N ILE A 47 -15.47 -4.32 2.70
CA ILE A 47 -15.74 -5.11 3.91
C ILE A 47 -15.74 -6.63 3.66
N ASP A 48 -16.07 -7.04 2.44
CA ASP A 48 -16.06 -8.45 1.99
C ASP A 48 -14.67 -8.93 1.54
N ALA A 49 -13.69 -8.01 1.41
CA ALA A 49 -12.37 -8.36 0.93
C ALA A 49 -11.61 -9.19 1.96
N ARG A 50 -11.15 -10.37 1.55
CA ARG A 50 -10.26 -11.21 2.35
C ARG A 50 -8.82 -10.74 2.16
N VAL A 51 -8.36 -9.90 3.09
CA VAL A 51 -6.97 -9.41 3.12
C VAL A 51 -6.16 -10.24 4.13
N PRO A 52 -5.06 -10.87 3.72
CA PRO A 52 -4.17 -11.60 4.64
C PRO A 52 -3.42 -10.65 5.60
N ASP A 53 -2.72 -11.19 6.59
CA ASP A 53 -1.87 -10.40 7.48
C ASP A 53 -0.63 -9.85 6.78
N GLU A 54 -0.15 -10.51 5.73
CA GLU A 54 1.01 -10.08 4.95
C GLU A 54 0.67 -10.12 3.47
N PHE A 55 0.95 -9.05 2.74
CA PHE A 55 0.67 -8.93 1.31
C PHE A 55 1.57 -7.92 0.61
N LEU A 56 1.53 -7.93 -0.72
CA LEU A 56 2.16 -6.91 -1.53
C LEU A 56 1.14 -5.84 -1.93
N LEU A 57 1.37 -4.60 -1.51
CA LEU A 57 0.58 -3.45 -1.92
C LEU A 57 1.22 -2.84 -3.18
N TYR A 58 0.65 -3.10 -4.35
CA TYR A 58 1.06 -2.46 -5.59
C TYR A 58 0.41 -1.09 -5.72
N VAL A 59 1.22 -0.04 -5.87
CA VAL A 59 0.73 1.31 -6.08
C VAL A 59 1.11 1.77 -7.49
N PRO A 60 0.17 1.77 -8.45
CA PRO A 60 0.46 2.03 -9.87
C PRO A 60 1.05 3.43 -10.12
N THR A 61 0.71 4.41 -9.29
CA THR A 61 1.28 5.77 -9.41
C THR A 61 2.74 5.86 -9.00
N ASP A 62 3.22 4.95 -8.15
CA ASP A 62 4.61 4.89 -7.71
C ASP A 62 5.38 3.83 -8.51
N GLY A 63 4.68 2.95 -9.24
CA GLY A 63 5.28 1.90 -10.08
C GLY A 63 5.94 0.76 -9.30
N ILE A 64 5.79 0.75 -7.97
CA ILE A 64 6.43 -0.21 -7.06
C ILE A 64 5.42 -0.97 -6.20
N ALA A 65 5.84 -2.13 -5.69
CA ALA A 65 5.08 -2.92 -4.74
C ALA A 65 5.72 -2.81 -3.34
N TYR A 66 4.89 -2.60 -2.33
CA TYR A 66 5.32 -2.50 -0.94
C TYR A 66 4.93 -3.78 -0.20
N ASN A 67 5.88 -4.45 0.45
CA ASN A 67 5.57 -5.53 1.37
C ASN A 67 4.93 -4.91 2.60
N ALA A 68 3.66 -5.24 2.82
CA ALA A 68 2.82 -4.64 3.82
C ALA A 68 2.34 -5.71 4.79
N VAL A 69 2.47 -5.43 6.08
CA VAL A 69 1.98 -6.28 7.17
C VAL A 69 0.88 -5.55 7.91
N VAL A 70 -0.27 -6.19 8.06
CA VAL A 70 -1.41 -5.66 8.80
C VAL A 70 -1.04 -5.50 10.28
N ARG A 71 -1.27 -4.31 10.81
CA ARG A 71 -1.11 -4.00 12.24
C ARG A 71 -2.44 -3.89 12.95
N TRP A 72 -3.48 -3.46 12.23
CA TRP A 72 -4.84 -3.39 12.75
C TRP A 72 -5.86 -3.42 11.61
N ARG A 73 -7.07 -3.91 11.93
CA ARG A 73 -8.24 -3.89 11.04
C ARG A 73 -9.41 -3.26 11.77
N ARG A 74 -10.13 -2.36 11.10
CA ARG A 74 -11.32 -1.64 11.60
C ARG A 74 -12.31 -1.52 10.45
N GLU A 75 -13.36 -2.34 10.45
CA GLU A 75 -14.43 -2.29 9.44
C GLU A 75 -13.88 -2.38 8.00
N ASP A 76 -14.04 -1.33 7.20
CA ASP A 76 -13.53 -1.19 5.83
C ASP A 76 -12.09 -0.66 5.75
N ARG A 77 -11.39 -0.54 6.89
CA ARG A 77 -10.05 0.05 6.97
C ARG A 77 -9.04 -0.90 7.58
N ILE A 78 -7.84 -0.84 7.05
CA ILE A 78 -6.69 -1.59 7.53
C ILE A 78 -5.49 -0.67 7.65
N GLY A 79 -4.80 -0.76 8.78
CA GLY A 79 -3.50 -0.15 8.96
C GLY A 79 -2.42 -1.17 8.69
N VAL A 80 -1.49 -0.82 7.81
CA VAL A 80 -0.36 -1.66 7.46
C VAL A 80 0.96 -0.98 7.74
N MET A 81 1.97 -1.78 8.05
CA MET A 81 3.36 -1.38 8.18
C MET A 81 4.12 -1.88 6.96
N PHE A 82 4.98 -1.03 6.40
CA PHE A 82 5.85 -1.45 5.31
C PHE A 82 7.09 -2.14 5.88
N THR A 83 7.32 -3.37 5.45
CA THR A 83 8.50 -4.17 5.82
C THR A 83 9.56 -4.17 4.72
N GLY A 84 9.19 -3.76 3.51
CA GLY A 84 10.10 -3.65 2.37
C GLY A 84 9.38 -3.12 1.13
N THR A 85 10.15 -2.90 0.08
CA THR A 85 9.64 -2.58 -1.25
C THR A 85 10.30 -3.50 -2.25
N GLU A 86 9.49 -4.12 -3.09
CA GLU A 86 9.95 -4.95 -4.19
C GLU A 86 9.63 -4.25 -5.52
N PRO A 87 10.57 -4.26 -6.49
CA PRO A 87 10.22 -3.89 -7.85
C PRO A 87 9.12 -4.84 -8.33
N LYS A 88 8.14 -4.31 -9.07
CA LYS A 88 7.03 -5.13 -9.59
C LYS A 88 7.62 -6.40 -10.23
N PRO A 89 7.26 -7.61 -9.75
CA PRO A 89 7.83 -8.83 -10.29
C PRO A 89 7.52 -8.88 -11.79
N HIS A 90 8.58 -8.83 -12.59
CA HIS A 90 8.52 -9.08 -14.03
C HIS A 90 8.24 -10.56 -14.21
N TRP A 91 7.01 -11.02 -14.01
CA TRP A 91 6.68 -12.39 -14.42
C TRP A 91 5.43 -12.62 -15.24
N HIS A 92 4.64 -11.60 -15.59
CA HIS A 92 3.55 -11.81 -16.55
C HIS A 92 3.31 -10.57 -17.42
N TYR A 93 4.19 -10.37 -18.42
CA TYR A 93 3.80 -9.80 -19.70
C TYR A 93 4.05 -10.90 -20.74
N GLY A 94 3.01 -11.66 -21.04
CA GLY A 94 2.89 -12.38 -22.31
C GLY A 94 2.07 -11.53 -23.27
#